data_AF-A0A0F9F2G7-F1
#
_entry.id   AF-A0A0F9F2G7-F1
#
_cell.length_a   1.000
_cell.length_b   1.000
_cell.length_c   1.000
_cell.angle_alpha   90.00
_cell.angle_beta   90.00
_cell.angle_gamma   90.00
#
_symmetry.space_group_name_H-M   'P 1'
#
loop_
_entity.id
_entity.type
_entity.pdbx_description
1 polymer ?
#
loop_
_entity_poly.entity_id
_entity_poly.type
_entity_poly.pdbx_seq_one_letter_code
_entity_poly.pdbx_strand_id
1 'polypeptide(L)'
;LKDYCKSKGIIFLSTPFDKEAVKILEEIDVPAYKIGSGDMNNFLLLKYICSKKKPILLSTGMATLEEVKESIDFLKKENIKDLIIFQCTSSYPAKYEDINLNIIDTYLNEFPDAIIGFSDHSLGIEASIGAVAKGAKVIEKHFTLDKKMEGPDHKASLSPNELFNWVRSIRTIEKSLGTDEKKPSKTESEISNTVRKSIVSLKDLEIGDIINSEDISIKRPGYGIPPKEYNNILGKRVKKRILKDTIIIWEDIE
;
A
#
# COMPACT_ATOMS: atom_id res chain seq x y z
N LEU A 1 -0.74 33.53 1.92
CA LEU A 1 -0.47 32.09 2.18
C LEU A 1 -0.16 31.32 0.90
N LYS A 2 -1.04 31.32 -0.11
CA LYS A 2 -0.81 30.65 -1.41
C LYS A 2 0.57 30.94 -2.01
N ASP A 3 0.97 32.20 -2.09
CA ASP A 3 2.27 32.59 -2.65
C ASP A 3 3.45 32.04 -1.86
N TYR A 4 3.31 31.96 -0.54
CA TYR A 4 4.34 31.35 0.30
C TYR A 4 4.44 29.84 0.06
N CYS A 5 3.31 29.12 -0.03
CA CYS A 5 3.30 27.71 -0.43
C CYS A 5 4.00 27.50 -1.78
N LYS A 6 3.67 28.34 -2.77
CA LYS A 6 4.33 28.32 -4.09
C LYS A 6 5.84 28.53 -3.99
N SER A 7 6.30 29.49 -3.17
CA SER A 7 7.74 29.72 -2.94
C SER A 7 8.47 28.54 -2.30
N LYS A 8 7.72 27.62 -1.65
CA LYS A 8 8.23 26.39 -1.04
C LYS A 8 7.99 25.13 -1.87
N GLY A 9 7.40 25.25 -3.06
CA GLY A 9 7.04 24.11 -3.91
C GLY A 9 5.89 23.27 -3.35
N ILE A 10 5.02 23.86 -2.53
CA ILE A 10 3.85 23.22 -1.92
C ILE A 10 2.60 23.66 -2.68
N ILE A 11 1.76 22.71 -3.08
CA ILE A 11 0.44 22.99 -3.66
C ILE A 11 -0.49 23.50 -2.57
N PHE A 12 -1.10 24.66 -2.79
CA PHE A 12 -2.12 25.21 -1.90
C PHE A 12 -3.50 24.69 -2.30
N LEU A 13 -4.21 24.10 -1.34
CA LEU A 13 -5.61 23.67 -1.44
C LEU A 13 -6.38 24.20 -0.23
N SER A 14 -7.70 24.25 -0.33
CA SER A 14 -8.58 24.63 0.76
C SER A 14 -9.96 23.99 0.61
N THR A 15 -10.69 23.91 1.72
CA THR A 15 -12.08 23.45 1.78
C THR A 15 -13.01 24.66 1.82
N PRO A 16 -13.81 24.93 0.78
CA PRO A 16 -14.86 25.94 0.86
C PRO A 16 -16.12 25.35 1.51
N PHE A 17 -16.69 26.05 2.49
CA PHE A 17 -17.92 25.65 3.19
C PHE A 17 -19.17 26.39 2.68
N ASP A 18 -18.99 27.36 1.78
CA ASP A 18 -20.06 28.13 1.18
C ASP A 18 -19.65 28.69 -0.19
N LYS A 19 -20.60 29.34 -0.88
CA LYS A 19 -20.39 29.90 -2.22
C LYS A 19 -19.39 31.06 -2.23
N GLU A 20 -19.30 31.86 -1.17
CA GLU A 20 -18.36 32.99 -1.11
C GLU A 20 -16.93 32.47 -0.96
N ALA A 21 -16.72 31.44 -0.14
CA ALA A 21 -15.46 30.73 -0.05
C ALA A 21 -15.04 30.13 -1.41
N VAL A 22 -15.97 29.53 -2.17
CA VAL A 22 -15.67 29.06 -3.54
C VAL A 22 -15.20 30.22 -4.44
N LYS A 23 -15.86 31.39 -4.39
CA LYS A 23 -15.43 32.54 -5.19
C LYS A 23 -14.02 33.02 -4.83
N ILE A 24 -13.71 33.09 -3.53
CA ILE A 24 -12.36 33.44 -3.06
C ILE A 24 -11.32 32.45 -3.60
N LEU A 25 -11.63 31.15 -3.58
CA LEU A 25 -10.74 30.10 -4.09
C LEU A 25 -10.56 30.16 -5.62
N GLU A 26 -11.56 30.63 -6.36
CA GLU A 26 -11.43 30.91 -7.81
C GLU A 26 -10.56 32.13 -8.08
N GLU A 27 -10.71 33.22 -7.32
CA GLU A 27 -9.87 34.42 -7.46
C GLU A 27 -8.38 34.11 -7.27
N ILE A 28 -8.07 33.24 -6.32
CA ILE A 28 -6.72 32.77 -6.10
C ILE A 28 -6.40 31.50 -6.87
N ASP A 29 -7.19 31.09 -7.86
CA ASP A 29 -6.97 29.93 -8.75
C ASP A 29 -6.34 28.71 -8.07
N VAL A 30 -7.10 28.06 -7.17
CA VAL A 30 -6.70 26.76 -6.61
C VAL A 30 -6.84 25.65 -7.66
N PRO A 31 -5.98 24.61 -7.64
CA PRO A 31 -6.02 23.56 -8.66
C PRO A 31 -7.13 22.52 -8.45
N ALA A 32 -7.70 22.42 -7.25
CA ALA A 32 -8.77 21.48 -6.91
C ALA A 32 -9.54 21.95 -5.66
N TYR A 33 -10.70 21.33 -5.40
CA TYR A 33 -11.52 21.59 -4.22
C TYR A 33 -11.53 20.40 -3.27
N LYS A 34 -11.22 20.62 -2.00
CA LYS A 34 -11.53 19.67 -0.93
C LYS A 34 -12.95 19.90 -0.44
N ILE A 35 -13.73 18.83 -0.31
CA ILE A 35 -15.06 18.84 0.28
C ILE A 35 -14.98 18.07 1.60
N GLY A 36 -15.32 18.74 2.69
CA GLY A 36 -15.39 18.12 4.00
C GLY A 36 -16.59 17.17 4.10
N SER A 37 -16.51 16.18 4.98
CA SER A 37 -17.57 15.16 5.11
C SER A 37 -18.95 15.75 5.44
N GLY A 38 -19.00 16.88 6.15
CA GLY A 38 -20.26 17.58 6.47
C GLY A 38 -20.97 18.19 5.27
N ASP A 39 -20.27 18.40 4.15
CA ASP A 39 -20.83 18.95 2.91
C ASP A 39 -20.92 17.91 1.79
N MET A 40 -20.68 16.63 2.09
CA MET A 40 -20.65 15.55 1.11
C MET A 40 -21.96 15.44 0.32
N ASN A 41 -23.10 15.59 1.00
CA ASN A 41 -24.44 15.55 0.41
C ASN A 41 -25.05 16.95 0.21
N ASN A 42 -24.26 18.02 0.36
CA ASN A 42 -24.72 19.40 0.11
C ASN A 42 -24.76 19.69 -1.39
N PHE A 43 -25.73 19.11 -2.09
CA PHE A 43 -25.84 19.18 -3.56
C PHE A 43 -25.99 20.61 -4.09
N LEU A 44 -26.50 21.56 -3.29
CA LEU A 44 -26.57 22.97 -3.68
C LEU A 44 -25.18 23.61 -3.77
N LEU A 45 -24.30 23.32 -2.81
CA LEU A 45 -22.91 23.76 -2.83
C LEU A 45 -22.13 23.00 -3.90
N LEU A 46 -22.26 21.68 -3.96
CA LEU A 46 -21.57 20.83 -4.94
C LEU A 46 -21.89 21.23 -6.37
N LYS A 47 -23.15 21.56 -6.69
CA LYS A 47 -23.52 22.07 -8.02
C LYS A 47 -22.74 23.33 -8.39
N TYR A 48 -22.59 24.25 -7.44
CA TYR A 48 -21.83 25.48 -7.66
C TYR A 48 -20.34 25.20 -7.87
N ILE A 49 -19.76 24.28 -7.09
CA ILE A 49 -18.37 23.84 -7.23
C ILE A 49 -18.15 23.15 -8.58
N CYS A 50 -19.04 22.26 -8.99
CA CYS A 50 -18.94 21.54 -10.26
C CYS A 50 -18.94 22.49 -11.46
N SER A 51 -19.67 23.61 -11.38
CA SER A 51 -19.66 24.64 -12.43
C SER A 51 -18.27 25.22 -12.73
N LYS A 52 -17.32 25.08 -11.79
CA LYS A 52 -15.93 25.54 -11.92
C LYS A 52 -15.04 24.56 -12.68
N LYS A 53 -15.50 23.33 -12.90
CA LYS A 53 -14.83 22.27 -13.69
C LYS A 53 -13.41 21.95 -13.20
N LYS A 54 -13.18 22.01 -11.89
CA LYS A 54 -11.92 21.61 -11.25
C LYS A 54 -12.06 20.25 -10.56
N PRO A 55 -10.97 19.50 -10.38
CA PRO A 55 -10.97 18.25 -9.62
C PRO A 55 -11.55 18.40 -8.21
N ILE A 56 -12.15 17.32 -7.71
CA ILE A 56 -12.78 17.27 -6.38
C ILE A 56 -12.13 16.19 -5.52
N LEU A 57 -11.85 16.55 -4.27
CA LEU A 57 -11.40 15.67 -3.19
C LEU A 57 -12.55 15.56 -2.18
N LEU A 58 -13.30 14.47 -2.19
CA LEU A 58 -14.51 14.29 -1.38
C LEU A 58 -14.23 13.41 -0.15
N SER A 59 -14.37 13.96 1.06
CA SER A 59 -14.39 13.15 2.29
C SER A 59 -15.76 12.54 2.54
N THR A 60 -15.78 11.31 3.05
CA THR A 60 -17.01 10.50 3.23
C THR A 60 -17.29 10.10 4.69
N GLY A 61 -16.72 10.82 5.66
CA GLY A 61 -16.93 10.49 7.07
C GLY A 61 -18.38 10.68 7.49
N MET A 62 -18.85 9.89 8.46
CA MET A 62 -20.25 9.85 8.92
C MET A 62 -21.25 9.29 7.90
N ALA A 63 -20.83 9.00 6.68
CA ALA A 63 -21.72 8.53 5.62
C ALA A 63 -21.84 7.00 5.58
N THR A 64 -23.02 6.54 5.17
CA THR A 64 -23.23 5.18 4.68
C THR A 64 -22.71 5.04 3.25
N LEU A 65 -22.48 3.79 2.80
CA LEU A 65 -22.07 3.55 1.41
C LEU A 65 -23.10 4.08 0.39
N GLU A 66 -24.39 4.05 0.72
CA GLU A 66 -25.45 4.54 -0.16
C GLU A 66 -25.38 6.07 -0.34
N GLU A 67 -25.18 6.83 0.74
CA GLU A 67 -25.01 8.29 0.66
C GLU A 67 -23.75 8.68 -0.13
N VAL A 68 -22.69 7.88 -0.03
CA VAL A 68 -21.47 8.04 -0.83
C VAL A 68 -21.77 7.82 -2.31
N LYS A 69 -22.48 6.73 -2.66
CA LYS A 69 -22.91 6.44 -4.03
C LYS A 69 -23.76 7.57 -4.61
N GLU A 70 -24.75 8.05 -3.86
CA GLU A 70 -25.61 9.15 -4.28
C GLU A 70 -24.80 10.41 -4.61
N SER A 71 -23.84 10.76 -3.75
CA SER A 71 -22.97 11.93 -3.94
C SER A 71 -22.07 11.78 -5.16
N ILE A 72 -21.50 10.60 -5.37
CA ILE A 72 -20.65 10.32 -6.54
C ILE A 72 -21.47 10.34 -7.83
N ASP A 73 -22.68 9.77 -7.83
CA ASP A 73 -23.57 9.80 -8.98
C ASP A 73 -24.02 11.22 -9.33
N PHE A 74 -24.26 12.05 -8.31
CA PHE A 74 -24.50 13.48 -8.50
C PHE A 74 -23.29 14.16 -9.19
N LEU A 75 -22.07 13.95 -8.68
CA LEU A 75 -20.85 14.53 -9.27
C LEU A 75 -20.62 14.06 -10.72
N LYS A 76 -20.88 12.78 -11.01
CA LYS A 76 -20.81 12.23 -12.37
C LYS A 76 -21.82 12.89 -13.31
N LYS A 77 -23.06 13.12 -12.87
CA LYS A 77 -24.10 13.84 -13.64
C LYS A 77 -23.71 15.29 -13.93
N GLU A 78 -22.98 15.93 -13.02
CA GLU A 78 -22.40 17.26 -13.20
C GLU A 78 -21.08 17.25 -14.01
N ASN A 79 -20.72 16.11 -14.62
CA ASN A 79 -19.55 15.89 -15.49
C ASN A 79 -18.18 16.02 -14.79
N ILE A 80 -18.11 15.76 -13.48
CA ILE A 80 -16.83 15.63 -12.78
C ILE A 80 -16.22 14.27 -13.08
N LYS A 81 -15.00 14.28 -13.62
CA LYS A 81 -14.22 13.08 -13.96
C LYS A 81 -13.07 12.84 -12.99
N ASP A 82 -12.41 13.91 -12.57
CA ASP A 82 -11.26 13.85 -11.67
C ASP A 82 -11.72 13.90 -10.21
N LEU A 83 -11.95 12.72 -9.64
CA LEU A 83 -12.46 12.54 -8.29
C LEU A 83 -11.49 11.72 -7.42
N ILE A 84 -11.17 12.27 -6.25
CA ILE A 84 -10.55 11.54 -5.15
C ILE A 84 -11.59 11.33 -4.06
N ILE A 85 -11.77 10.10 -3.59
CA ILE A 85 -12.71 9.74 -2.52
C ILE A 85 -11.90 9.36 -1.28
N PHE A 86 -12.12 10.05 -0.16
CA PHE A 86 -11.41 9.79 1.08
C PHE A 86 -12.26 8.98 2.04
N GLN A 87 -11.82 7.77 2.36
CA GLN A 87 -12.29 7.11 3.58
C GLN A 87 -11.81 7.91 4.80
N CYS A 88 -12.71 8.17 5.75
CA CYS A 88 -12.35 8.85 6.99
C CYS A 88 -13.36 8.64 8.11
N THR A 89 -12.89 8.81 9.34
CA THR A 89 -13.73 8.80 10.55
C THR A 89 -13.71 10.19 11.16
N SER A 90 -14.85 10.88 11.16
CA SER A 90 -15.00 12.27 11.66
C SER A 90 -15.00 12.32 13.20
N SER A 91 -13.88 11.97 13.83
CA SER A 91 -13.64 12.05 15.27
C SER A 91 -12.20 12.51 15.50
N TYR A 92 -11.99 13.41 16.47
CA TYR A 92 -10.73 14.16 16.61
C TYR A 92 -10.23 14.12 18.07
N PRO A 93 -9.37 13.15 18.46
CA PRO A 93 -8.82 12.09 17.62
C PRO A 93 -9.75 10.88 17.46
N ALA A 94 -9.68 10.24 16.30
CA ALA A 94 -10.37 8.99 16.03
C ALA A 94 -9.66 7.84 16.77
N LYS A 95 -10.44 6.96 17.41
CA LYS A 95 -9.89 5.73 17.97
C LYS A 95 -9.58 4.75 16.86
N TYR A 96 -8.52 3.96 17.01
CA TYR A 96 -8.11 2.99 15.98
C TYR A 96 -9.19 1.95 15.65
N GLU A 97 -9.98 1.54 16.64
CA GLU A 97 -11.11 0.61 16.48
C GLU A 97 -12.23 1.16 15.57
N ASP A 98 -12.32 2.48 15.42
CA ASP A 98 -13.37 3.17 14.65
C ASP A 98 -12.93 3.58 13.23
N ILE A 99 -11.66 3.39 12.85
CA ILE A 99 -11.11 3.86 11.56
C ILE A 99 -11.60 3.02 10.38
N ASN A 100 -11.69 1.71 10.58
CA ASN A 100 -12.14 0.73 9.60
C ASN A 100 -11.46 0.84 8.22
N LEU A 101 -10.14 0.57 8.16
CA LEU A 101 -9.35 0.63 6.92
C LEU A 101 -9.81 -0.34 5.82
N ASN A 102 -10.61 -1.36 6.14
CA ASN A 102 -11.16 -2.28 5.15
C ASN A 102 -12.14 -1.61 4.18
N ILE A 103 -12.71 -0.45 4.53
CA ILE A 103 -13.54 0.35 3.62
C ILE A 103 -12.74 0.83 2.40
N ILE A 104 -11.41 0.94 2.49
CA ILE A 104 -10.57 1.26 1.33
C ILE A 104 -10.73 0.18 0.24
N ASP A 105 -10.79 -1.11 0.59
CA ASP A 105 -11.06 -2.17 -0.40
C ASP A 105 -12.45 -2.03 -1.00
N THR A 106 -13.45 -1.73 -0.16
CA THR A 106 -14.81 -1.50 -0.62
C THR A 106 -14.84 -0.37 -1.64
N TYR A 107 -14.17 0.74 -1.38
CA TYR A 107 -14.11 1.88 -2.30
C TYR A 107 -13.33 1.56 -3.58
N LEU A 108 -12.23 0.81 -3.50
CA LEU A 108 -11.49 0.36 -4.69
C LEU A 108 -12.35 -0.52 -5.60
N ASN A 109 -13.25 -1.34 -5.03
CA ASN A 109 -14.16 -2.19 -5.79
C ASN A 109 -15.39 -1.43 -6.34
N GLU A 110 -15.99 -0.57 -5.53
CA GLU A 110 -17.23 0.16 -5.90
C GLU A 110 -16.95 1.33 -6.84
N PHE A 111 -15.76 1.96 -6.75
CA PHE A 111 -15.40 3.16 -7.49
C PHE A 111 -14.06 2.99 -8.23
N PRO A 112 -13.95 2.02 -9.17
CA PRO A 112 -12.68 1.69 -9.83
C PRO A 112 -12.10 2.83 -10.66
N ASP A 113 -12.94 3.77 -11.10
CA ASP A 113 -12.52 4.95 -11.89
C ASP A 113 -12.04 6.12 -11.00
N ALA A 114 -12.21 6.04 -9.68
CA ALA A 114 -11.83 7.09 -8.75
C ALA A 114 -10.52 6.78 -8.04
N ILE A 115 -9.80 7.83 -7.64
CA ILE A 115 -8.62 7.67 -6.79
C ILE A 115 -9.09 7.55 -5.35
N ILE A 116 -8.71 6.48 -4.65
CA ILE A 116 -9.07 6.29 -3.25
C ILE A 116 -7.98 6.88 -2.35
N GLY A 117 -8.40 7.70 -1.39
CA GLY A 117 -7.56 8.32 -0.36
C GLY A 117 -8.02 7.96 1.05
N PHE A 118 -7.26 8.43 2.03
CA PHE A 118 -7.56 8.27 3.45
C PHE A 118 -7.30 9.58 4.21
N SER A 119 -8.32 10.12 4.88
CA SER A 119 -8.18 11.29 5.75
C SER A 119 -8.14 10.84 7.19
N ASP A 120 -6.97 11.00 7.80
CA ASP A 120 -6.59 10.39 9.05
C ASP A 120 -6.68 11.38 10.22
N HIS A 121 -7.57 11.07 11.17
CA HIS A 121 -7.75 11.83 12.40
C HIS A 121 -7.30 11.04 13.64
N SER A 122 -6.62 9.90 13.47
CA SER A 122 -6.06 9.13 14.58
C SER A 122 -4.86 9.84 15.19
N LEU A 123 -4.54 9.51 16.44
CA LEU A 123 -3.19 9.78 16.96
C LEU A 123 -2.16 8.97 16.17
N GLY A 124 -0.89 9.39 16.16
CA GLY A 124 0.18 8.63 15.52
C GLY A 124 0.15 8.63 13.99
N ILE A 125 0.72 7.61 13.36
CA ILE A 125 0.90 7.48 11.89
C ILE A 125 0.48 6.10 11.35
N GLU A 126 0.14 5.18 12.23
CA GLU A 126 -0.06 3.75 11.96
C GLU A 126 -1.23 3.54 11.00
N ALA A 127 -2.35 4.24 11.21
CA ALA A 127 -3.52 4.16 10.35
C ALA A 127 -3.22 4.61 8.92
N SER A 128 -2.51 5.73 8.75
CA SER A 128 -2.05 6.21 7.45
C SER A 128 -1.16 5.21 6.71
N ILE A 129 -0.20 4.58 7.41
CA ILE A 129 0.68 3.56 6.80
C ILE A 129 -0.14 2.34 6.36
N GLY A 130 -1.07 1.89 7.21
CA GLY A 130 -2.02 0.83 6.88
C GLY A 130 -2.85 1.18 5.65
N ALA A 131 -3.39 2.40 5.56
CA ALA A 131 -4.18 2.86 4.43
C ALA A 131 -3.40 2.81 3.10
N VAL A 132 -2.12 3.21 3.10
CA VAL A 132 -1.27 3.09 1.91
C VAL A 132 -1.10 1.61 1.52
N ALA A 133 -0.87 0.73 2.49
CA ALA A 133 -0.77 -0.71 2.23
C ALA A 133 -2.08 -1.33 1.70
N LYS A 134 -3.23 -0.74 2.05
CA LYS A 134 -4.56 -1.08 1.53
C LYS A 134 -4.82 -0.53 0.12
N GLY A 135 -3.93 0.30 -0.42
CA GLY A 135 -4.04 0.84 -1.78
C GLY A 135 -4.46 2.31 -1.87
N ALA A 136 -4.66 3.02 -0.75
CA ALA A 136 -4.91 4.45 -0.77
C ALA A 136 -3.74 5.21 -1.41
N LYS A 137 -4.04 6.18 -2.28
CA LYS A 137 -3.07 6.94 -3.07
C LYS A 137 -2.88 8.38 -2.60
N VAL A 138 -3.81 8.88 -1.79
CA VAL A 138 -3.75 10.22 -1.20
C VAL A 138 -4.02 10.11 0.28
N ILE A 139 -3.10 10.59 1.12
CA ILE A 139 -3.26 10.57 2.57
C ILE A 139 -3.31 12.01 3.07
N GLU A 140 -4.31 12.31 3.88
CA GLU A 140 -4.53 13.60 4.51
C GLU A 140 -4.40 13.45 6.03
N LYS A 141 -3.71 14.40 6.67
CA LYS A 141 -3.57 14.43 8.13
C LYS A 141 -3.36 15.87 8.61
N HIS A 142 -3.93 16.21 9.76
CA HIS A 142 -3.72 17.52 10.35
C HIS A 142 -2.27 17.72 10.79
N PHE A 143 -1.79 18.96 10.72
CA PHE A 143 -0.44 19.35 11.09
C PHE A 143 -0.46 20.58 11.98
N THR A 144 0.45 20.63 12.95
CA THR A 144 0.61 21.78 13.84
C THR A 144 2.07 22.02 14.21
N LEU A 145 2.38 23.26 14.59
CA LEU A 145 3.68 23.62 15.18
C LEU A 145 3.76 23.21 16.65
N ASP A 146 2.64 23.21 17.37
CA ASP A 146 2.55 22.80 18.76
C ASP A 146 1.15 22.23 19.06
N LYS A 147 1.11 21.02 19.64
CA LYS A 147 -0.13 20.33 20.00
C LYS A 147 -0.82 20.93 21.23
N LYS A 148 -0.16 21.85 21.95
CA LYS A 148 -0.71 22.56 23.11
C LYS A 148 -1.38 23.89 22.77
N MET A 149 -1.30 24.33 21.51
CA MET A 149 -1.98 25.55 21.07
C MET A 149 -3.50 25.42 21.17
N GLU A 150 -4.17 26.56 21.30
CA GLU A 150 -5.63 26.63 21.34
C GLU A 150 -6.26 26.15 20.03
N GLY A 151 -7.32 25.36 20.15
CA GLY A 151 -8.10 24.87 19.01
C GLY A 151 -8.34 23.36 19.09
N PRO A 152 -9.46 22.88 18.53
CA PRO A 152 -9.90 21.50 18.70
C PRO A 152 -8.96 20.48 18.02
N ASP A 153 -8.30 20.88 16.93
CA ASP A 153 -7.60 19.93 16.05
C ASP A 153 -6.12 19.71 16.41
N HIS A 154 -5.55 20.58 17.25
CA HIS A 154 -4.13 20.52 17.63
C HIS A 154 -3.75 19.18 18.28
N LYS A 155 -4.67 18.60 19.06
CA LYS A 155 -4.47 17.32 19.75
C LYS A 155 -4.36 16.14 18.77
N ALA A 156 -5.12 16.17 17.67
CA ALA A 156 -5.11 15.12 16.64
C ALA A 156 -4.04 15.35 15.56
N SER A 157 -3.41 16.52 15.54
CA SER A 157 -2.41 16.91 14.53
C SER A 157 -1.04 16.26 14.74
N LEU A 158 -0.26 16.16 13.66
CA LEU A 158 1.16 15.83 13.71
C LEU A 158 2.00 17.09 13.98
N SER A 159 3.04 16.95 14.80
CA SER A 159 4.14 17.92 14.94
C SER A 159 5.11 17.83 13.75
N PRO A 160 6.07 18.77 13.59
CA PRO A 160 7.06 18.72 12.51
C PRO A 160 7.86 17.41 12.42
N ASN A 161 8.28 16.88 13.57
CA ASN A 161 9.03 15.62 13.62
C ASN A 161 8.14 14.42 13.25
N GLU A 162 6.89 14.41 13.70
CA GLU A 162 5.95 13.34 13.35
C GLU A 162 5.54 13.42 11.87
N LEU A 163 5.37 14.62 11.30
CA LEU A 163 5.13 14.80 9.87
C LEU A 163 6.29 14.25 9.03
N PHE A 164 7.53 14.54 9.43
CA PHE A 164 8.70 13.97 8.76
C PHE A 164 8.71 12.44 8.82
N ASN A 165 8.45 11.87 10.00
CA ASN A 165 8.38 10.42 10.18
C ASN A 165 7.22 9.80 9.38
N TRP A 166 6.08 10.48 9.29
CA TRP A 166 4.91 10.08 8.53
C TRP A 166 5.24 9.99 7.03
N VAL A 167 5.79 11.05 6.43
CA VAL A 167 6.20 11.05 5.02
C VAL A 167 7.26 9.99 4.76
N ARG A 168 8.28 9.87 5.61
CA ARG A 168 9.31 8.84 5.50
C ARG A 168 8.70 7.43 5.52
N SER A 169 7.76 7.18 6.41
CA SER A 169 7.12 5.86 6.57
C SER A 169 6.24 5.52 5.37
N ILE A 170 5.48 6.49 4.85
CA ILE A 170 4.71 6.34 3.60
C ILE A 170 5.64 5.98 2.44
N ARG A 171 6.73 6.73 2.24
CA ARG A 171 7.71 6.45 1.17
C ARG A 171 8.45 5.13 1.37
N THR A 172 8.54 4.63 2.60
CA THR A 172 9.14 3.34 2.92
C THR A 172 8.16 2.21 2.57
N ILE A 173 6.90 2.30 2.99
CA ILE A 173 5.91 1.25 2.71
C ILE A 173 5.63 1.14 1.21
N GLU A 174 5.56 2.25 0.49
CA GLU A 174 5.39 2.24 -0.98
C GLU A 174 6.48 1.43 -1.70
N LYS A 175 7.73 1.54 -1.24
CA LYS A 175 8.84 0.74 -1.78
C LYS A 175 8.72 -0.74 -1.40
N SER A 176 8.17 -1.03 -0.23
CA SER A 176 8.02 -2.39 0.29
C SER A 176 6.83 -3.15 -0.29
N LEU A 177 5.80 -2.46 -0.81
CA LEU A 177 4.62 -3.12 -1.40
C LEU A 177 4.99 -3.98 -2.62
N GLY A 178 6.00 -3.58 -3.40
CA GLY A 178 6.52 -4.40 -4.49
C GLY A 178 5.51 -4.60 -5.62
N THR A 179 5.41 -5.83 -6.12
CA THR A 179 4.50 -6.23 -7.20
C THR A 179 3.74 -7.49 -6.81
N ASP A 180 2.67 -7.81 -7.53
CA ASP A 180 1.85 -9.01 -7.28
C ASP A 180 2.52 -10.32 -7.72
N GLU A 181 3.74 -10.26 -8.25
CA GLU A 181 4.47 -11.43 -8.74
C GLU A 181 5.37 -12.00 -7.64
N LYS A 182 5.08 -13.24 -7.20
CA LYS A 182 5.99 -13.96 -6.29
C LYS A 182 7.20 -14.48 -7.03
N LYS A 183 8.31 -13.76 -6.93
CA LYS A 183 9.64 -14.20 -7.36
C LYS A 183 10.69 -13.89 -6.29
N PRO A 184 11.83 -14.60 -6.26
CA PRO A 184 12.95 -14.20 -5.43
C PRO A 184 13.50 -12.86 -5.92
N SER A 185 13.90 -12.01 -4.99
CA SER A 185 14.76 -10.86 -5.27
C SER A 185 16.12 -11.33 -5.81
N LYS A 186 16.89 -10.39 -6.37
CA LYS A 186 18.27 -10.64 -6.78
C LYS A 186 19.12 -11.16 -5.60
N THR A 187 18.99 -10.51 -4.44
CA THR A 187 19.69 -10.89 -3.20
C THR A 187 19.28 -12.29 -2.71
N GLU A 188 17.99 -12.63 -2.76
CA GLU A 188 17.55 -13.99 -2.42
C GLU A 188 18.08 -15.04 -3.41
N SER A 189 18.19 -14.70 -4.69
CA SER A 189 18.71 -15.61 -5.73
C SER A 189 20.19 -15.93 -5.53
N GLU A 190 21.00 -14.94 -5.17
CA GLU A 190 22.43 -15.10 -4.87
C GLU A 190 22.65 -16.01 -3.65
N ILE A 191 21.85 -15.82 -2.59
CA ILE A 191 21.93 -16.62 -1.36
C ILE A 191 21.36 -18.03 -1.58
N SER A 192 20.40 -18.18 -2.49
CA SER A 192 19.64 -19.42 -2.73
C SER A 192 20.55 -20.63 -2.94
N ASN A 193 21.58 -20.49 -3.77
CA ASN A 193 22.49 -21.59 -4.09
C ASN A 193 23.25 -22.08 -2.86
N THR A 194 23.55 -21.19 -1.90
CA THR A 194 24.27 -21.55 -0.68
C THR A 194 23.34 -22.17 0.37
N VAL A 195 22.12 -21.64 0.53
CA VAL A 195 21.25 -22.02 1.65
C VAL A 195 20.22 -23.09 1.31
N ARG A 196 19.85 -23.24 0.03
CA ARG A 196 19.05 -24.38 -0.44
C ARG A 196 19.87 -25.66 -0.29
N LYS A 197 19.16 -26.77 -0.31
CA LYS A 197 19.75 -28.09 -0.15
C LYS A 197 19.68 -28.85 -1.46
N SER A 198 20.55 -29.81 -1.59
CA SER A 198 20.56 -30.81 -2.65
C SER A 198 20.62 -32.20 -2.03
N ILE A 199 20.36 -33.20 -2.87
CA ILE A 199 20.58 -34.59 -2.52
C ILE A 199 22.08 -34.84 -2.46
N VAL A 200 22.53 -35.50 -1.40
CA VAL A 200 23.93 -35.80 -1.10
C VAL A 200 24.04 -37.28 -0.73
N SER A 201 25.09 -37.94 -1.19
CA SER A 201 25.39 -39.33 -0.82
C SER A 201 25.77 -39.45 0.67
N LEU A 202 25.27 -40.49 1.35
CA LEU A 202 25.64 -40.83 2.73
C LEU A 202 26.82 -41.81 2.81
N LYS A 203 27.17 -42.43 1.68
CA LYS A 203 28.26 -43.39 1.51
C LYS A 203 28.83 -43.29 0.09
N ASP A 204 29.94 -43.96 -0.16
CA ASP A 204 30.46 -44.13 -1.52
C ASP A 204 29.48 -45.00 -2.35
N LEU A 205 29.19 -44.57 -3.58
CA LEU A 205 28.37 -45.27 -4.56
C LEU A 205 29.19 -45.53 -5.82
N GLU A 206 29.29 -46.79 -6.22
CA GLU A 206 30.07 -47.22 -7.38
C GLU A 206 29.22 -47.21 -8.66
N ILE A 207 29.88 -47.23 -9.81
CA ILE A 207 29.20 -47.29 -11.10
C ILE A 207 28.34 -48.56 -11.17
N GLY A 208 27.07 -48.40 -11.50
CA GLY A 208 26.12 -49.49 -11.58
C GLY A 208 25.27 -49.70 -10.33
N ASP A 209 25.60 -49.06 -9.20
CA ASP A 209 24.79 -49.15 -7.97
C ASP A 209 23.38 -48.57 -8.18
N ILE A 210 22.40 -49.14 -7.49
CA ILE A 210 21.03 -48.63 -7.44
C ILE A 210 20.86 -47.77 -6.18
N ILE A 211 20.40 -46.54 -6.34
CA ILE A 211 20.20 -45.60 -5.23
C ILE A 211 18.98 -45.99 -4.40
N ASN A 212 19.18 -46.24 -3.10
CA ASN A 212 18.12 -46.47 -2.11
C ASN A 212 18.03 -45.30 -1.12
N SER A 213 16.97 -45.28 -0.30
CA SER A 213 16.74 -44.19 0.66
C SER A 213 17.83 -44.07 1.72
N GLU A 214 18.51 -45.15 2.06
CA GLU A 214 19.60 -45.19 3.05
C GLU A 214 20.91 -44.63 2.50
N ASP A 215 21.01 -44.52 1.17
CA ASP A 215 22.25 -44.15 0.46
C ASP A 215 22.41 -42.63 0.32
N ILE A 216 21.34 -41.88 0.56
CA ILE A 216 21.25 -40.45 0.27
C ILE A 216 20.64 -39.68 1.44
N SER A 217 20.96 -38.40 1.50
CA SER A 217 20.38 -37.45 2.42
C SER A 217 20.25 -36.09 1.74
N ILE A 218 19.78 -35.09 2.48
CA ILE A 218 19.52 -33.75 1.98
C ILE A 218 20.38 -32.76 2.76
N LYS A 219 21.41 -32.20 2.12
CA LYS A 219 22.35 -31.26 2.73
C LYS A 219 22.52 -30.03 1.84
N ARG A 220 23.04 -28.94 2.41
CA ARG A 220 23.48 -27.77 1.63
C ARG A 220 24.80 -28.08 0.92
N PRO A 221 25.19 -27.28 -0.09
CA PRO A 221 24.43 -26.27 -0.83
C PRO A 221 23.39 -26.83 -1.82
N GLY A 222 22.67 -25.96 -2.52
CA GLY A 222 21.49 -26.26 -3.33
C GLY A 222 21.71 -26.21 -4.83
N TYR A 223 22.92 -26.53 -5.31
CA TYR A 223 23.27 -26.51 -6.74
C TYR A 223 23.22 -27.87 -7.43
N GLY A 224 23.00 -28.96 -6.70
CA GLY A 224 22.72 -30.29 -7.27
C GLY A 224 21.22 -30.60 -7.33
N ILE A 225 20.89 -31.88 -7.44
CA ILE A 225 19.50 -32.34 -7.55
C ILE A 225 18.69 -31.83 -6.35
N PRO A 226 17.57 -31.10 -6.55
CA PRO A 226 16.84 -30.50 -5.45
C PRO A 226 16.04 -31.56 -4.67
N PRO A 227 15.73 -31.32 -3.38
CA PRO A 227 15.13 -32.34 -2.51
C PRO A 227 13.76 -32.82 -2.95
N LYS A 228 13.03 -32.03 -3.74
CA LYS A 228 11.73 -32.42 -4.32
C LYS A 228 11.85 -33.64 -5.26
N GLU A 229 13.04 -33.90 -5.78
CA GLU A 229 13.32 -35.01 -6.71
C GLU A 229 13.74 -36.28 -5.97
N TYR A 230 13.73 -36.28 -4.63
CA TYR A 230 14.20 -37.39 -3.81
C TYR A 230 13.59 -38.73 -4.23
N ASN A 231 12.27 -38.79 -4.42
CA ASN A 231 11.61 -40.03 -4.85
C ASN A 231 11.92 -40.40 -6.30
N ASN A 232 12.21 -39.43 -7.16
CA ASN A 232 12.49 -39.66 -8.59
C ASN A 232 13.88 -40.26 -8.81
N ILE A 233 14.80 -40.09 -7.85
CA ILE A 233 16.15 -40.65 -7.94
C ILE A 233 16.28 -42.01 -7.26
N LEU A 234 15.33 -42.41 -6.42
CA LEU A 234 15.30 -43.77 -5.86
C LEU A 234 15.12 -44.78 -6.99
N GLY A 235 15.90 -45.86 -6.96
CA GLY A 235 15.90 -46.87 -8.02
C GLY A 235 16.71 -46.48 -9.27
N LYS A 236 17.24 -45.25 -9.36
CA LYS A 236 18.15 -44.86 -10.44
C LYS A 236 19.52 -45.52 -10.27
N ARG A 237 20.16 -45.81 -11.40
CA ARG A 237 21.49 -46.38 -11.44
C ARG A 237 22.56 -45.31 -11.51
N VAL A 238 23.65 -45.50 -10.78
CA VAL A 238 24.81 -44.60 -10.78
C VAL A 238 25.63 -44.77 -12.07
N LYS A 239 25.83 -43.68 -12.82
CA LYS A 239 26.63 -43.62 -14.06
C LYS A 239 28.10 -43.31 -13.80
N LYS A 240 28.39 -42.60 -12.71
CA LYS A 240 29.75 -42.18 -12.31
C LYS A 240 29.92 -42.40 -10.81
N ARG A 241 31.08 -42.87 -10.38
CA ARG A 241 31.36 -43.06 -8.95
C ARG A 241 31.09 -41.76 -8.17
N ILE A 242 30.30 -41.86 -7.10
CA ILE A 242 29.94 -40.75 -6.20
C ILE A 242 30.53 -41.04 -4.83
N LEU A 243 31.44 -40.22 -4.33
CA LEU A 243 32.01 -40.41 -2.99
C LEU A 243 30.99 -40.01 -1.92
N LYS A 244 31.13 -40.52 -0.70
CA LYS A 244 30.36 -40.06 0.47
C LYS A 244 30.42 -38.54 0.62
N ASP A 245 29.32 -37.95 1.08
CA ASP A 245 29.18 -36.51 1.32
C ASP A 245 29.34 -35.66 0.05
N THR A 246 29.06 -36.24 -1.12
CA THR A 246 29.09 -35.55 -2.41
C THR A 246 27.68 -35.20 -2.87
N ILE A 247 27.50 -33.98 -3.35
CA ILE A 247 26.25 -33.53 -3.99
C ILE A 247 26.05 -34.30 -5.29
N ILE A 248 24.88 -34.91 -5.42
CA ILE A 248 24.49 -35.65 -6.62
C ILE A 248 23.95 -34.66 -7.65
N ILE A 249 24.46 -34.75 -8.88
CA ILE A 249 23.94 -34.05 -10.05
C ILE A 249 23.31 -35.05 -11.03
N TRP A 250 22.47 -34.59 -11.95
CA TRP A 250 21.75 -35.47 -12.88
C TRP A 250 22.70 -36.27 -13.78
N GLU A 251 23.87 -35.72 -14.08
CA GLU A 251 24.91 -36.37 -14.87
C GLU A 251 25.55 -37.57 -14.17
N ASP A 252 25.37 -37.72 -12.85
CA ASP A 252 25.89 -38.85 -12.08
C ASP A 252 24.98 -40.08 -12.16
N ILE A 253 23.75 -39.95 -12.64
CA ILE A 253 22.70 -40.99 -12.53
C ILE A 253 21.92 -41.23 -13.84
N GLU A 254 21.30 -42.40 -13.96
CA GLU A 254 20.51 -42.85 -15.12
C GLU A 254 19.27 -42.03 -15.45
#